data_AF-A0A7K7KGP0-F1
#
_entry.id   AF-A0A7K7KGP0-F1
#
_cell.length_a   1.000
_cell.length_b   1.000
_cell.length_c   1.000
_cell.angle_alpha   90.00
_cell.angle_beta   90.00
_cell.angle_gamma   90.00
#
_symmetry.space_group_name_H-M   'P 1'
#
loop_
_entity.id
_entity.type
_entity.pdbx_description
1 polymer ?
#
loop_
_entity_poly.entity_id
_entity_poly.type
_entity_poly.pdbx_seq_one_letter_code
_entity_poly.pdbx_strand_id
1 'polypeptide(L)'
;GDVIHRMLTATQYIAPLMANFNPSYSRNSTVQYLDNGTVFVVQWDKVYLQGKEDMGSFTFQAALHSSGRIVFGYKEIPVPVLQISASQHPVKAGLSDAFMVLNPAPDVP
;
A
#
# COMPACT_ATOMS: atom_id res chain seq x y z
N GLY A 1 -2.99 21.84 -3.15
CA GLY A 1 -3.58 20.51 -3.43
C GLY A 1 -4.66 20.28 -2.43
N ASP A 2 -5.71 21.10 -2.50
CA ASP A 2 -6.55 21.46 -1.34
C ASP A 2 -7.92 20.80 -1.36
N VAL A 3 -8.03 19.63 -1.98
CA VAL A 3 -9.26 18.85 -1.98
C VAL A 3 -8.96 17.44 -1.49
N ILE A 4 -9.03 17.24 -0.18
CA ILE A 4 -8.97 15.91 0.44
C ILE A 4 -10.39 15.33 0.43
N HIS A 5 -10.82 14.80 -0.71
CA HIS A 5 -12.00 13.93 -0.71
C HIS A 5 -11.58 12.55 -0.18
N ARG A 6 -12.18 12.14 0.95
CA ARG A 6 -11.94 10.84 1.61
C ARG A 6 -12.15 9.62 0.69
N MET A 7 -12.94 9.76 -0.38
CA MET A 7 -13.07 8.72 -1.40
C MET A 7 -11.90 8.67 -2.39
N LEU A 8 -11.26 9.82 -2.71
CA LEU A 8 -10.11 9.86 -3.63
C LEU A 8 -8.85 9.21 -3.05
N THR A 9 -8.61 9.36 -1.74
CA THR A 9 -7.44 8.75 -1.08
C THR A 9 -7.55 7.23 -0.94
N ALA A 10 -8.77 6.67 -1.03
CA ALA A 10 -8.97 5.22 -1.11
C ALA A 10 -8.65 4.66 -2.51
N THR A 11 -8.60 5.51 -3.54
CA THR A 11 -8.31 5.16 -4.93
C THR A 11 -6.90 5.52 -5.37
N GLN A 12 -6.14 6.30 -4.61
CA GLN A 12 -4.76 6.67 -4.94
C GLN A 12 -3.77 5.97 -4.01
N TYR A 13 -2.96 5.05 -4.56
CA TYR A 13 -1.98 4.33 -3.74
C TYR A 13 -0.83 3.73 -4.56
N ILE A 14 0.29 3.53 -3.87
CA ILE A 14 1.34 2.59 -4.24
C ILE A 14 1.33 1.50 -3.17
N ALA A 15 0.95 0.28 -3.55
CA ALA A 15 0.78 -0.84 -2.63
C ALA A 15 1.66 -2.01 -3.07
N PRO A 16 2.86 -2.20 -2.48
CA PRO A 16 3.66 -3.39 -2.75
C PRO A 16 2.90 -4.66 -2.36
N LEU A 17 2.16 -4.62 -1.24
CA LEU A 17 1.17 -5.62 -0.86
C LEU A 17 0.15 -4.99 0.09
N MET A 18 -1.08 -4.79 -0.38
CA MET A 18 -2.23 -4.38 0.41
C MET A 18 -2.94 -5.63 0.92
N ALA A 19 -3.08 -5.76 2.23
CA ALA A 19 -3.89 -6.75 2.92
C ALA A 19 -4.20 -6.23 4.32
N ASN A 20 -4.96 -6.98 5.12
CA ASN A 20 -5.31 -6.60 6.49
C ASN A 20 -4.12 -6.80 7.47
N PHE A 21 -3.01 -6.10 7.26
CA PHE A 21 -1.84 -6.20 8.13
C PHE A 21 -2.02 -5.40 9.41
N ASN A 22 -1.53 -5.95 10.52
CA ASN A 22 -1.45 -5.27 11.81
C ASN A 22 0.01 -5.20 12.30
N PRO A 23 0.72 -4.09 12.01
CA PRO A 23 2.06 -3.89 12.52
C PRO A 23 2.13 -3.85 14.05
N SER A 24 1.05 -3.46 14.74
CA SER A 24 1.02 -3.35 16.21
C SER A 24 0.95 -4.70 16.94
N TYR A 25 0.71 -5.80 16.22
CA TYR A 25 0.58 -7.14 16.83
C TYR A 25 1.87 -7.60 17.53
N SER A 26 3.03 -7.39 16.91
CA SER A 26 4.32 -7.86 17.40
C SER A 26 5.27 -6.68 17.62
N ARG A 27 6.00 -6.71 18.75
CA ARG A 27 7.07 -5.72 19.02
C ARG A 27 8.24 -5.82 18.04
N ASN A 28 8.33 -6.93 17.30
CA ASN A 28 9.35 -7.14 16.27
C ASN A 28 8.91 -6.64 14.90
N SER A 29 7.63 -6.29 14.72
CA SER A 29 7.14 -5.66 13.51
C SER A 29 7.66 -4.23 13.43
N THR A 30 8.18 -3.83 12.27
CA THR A 30 8.56 -2.44 12.05
C THR A 30 8.09 -1.96 10.69
N VAL A 31 7.81 -0.65 10.61
CA VAL A 31 7.68 0.06 9.33
C VAL A 31 8.75 1.13 9.33
N GLN A 32 9.72 0.98 8.45
CA GLN A 32 10.89 1.85 8.37
C GLN A 32 10.99 2.44 6.98
N TYR A 33 11.58 3.63 6.88
CA TYR A 33 11.88 4.23 5.60
C TYR A 33 13.34 4.68 5.54
N LEU A 34 13.85 4.75 4.32
CA LEU A 34 15.15 5.29 3.98
C LEU A 34 14.97 6.25 2.80
N ASP A 35 15.50 7.45 2.92
CA ASP A 35 15.64 8.39 1.82
C ASP A 35 17.11 8.78 1.69
N ASN A 36 17.66 8.70 0.48
CA ASN A 36 19.02 9.15 0.18
C ASN A 36 19.06 10.23 -0.93
N GLY A 37 17.91 10.82 -1.28
CA GLY A 37 17.76 11.81 -2.34
C GLY A 37 17.66 11.25 -3.76
N THR A 38 18.00 9.97 -3.97
CA THR A 38 17.86 9.28 -5.28
C THR A 38 16.81 8.19 -5.26
N VAL A 39 16.58 7.59 -4.09
CA VAL A 39 15.57 6.58 -3.85
C VAL A 39 14.96 6.78 -2.47
N PHE A 40 13.64 6.73 -2.43
CA PHE A 40 12.85 6.63 -1.21
C PHE A 40 12.35 5.20 -1.06
N VAL A 41 12.68 4.53 0.03
CA VAL A 41 12.30 3.13 0.31
C VAL A 41 11.46 3.09 1.56
N VAL A 42 10.36 2.36 1.53
CA VAL A 42 9.57 1.97 2.72
C VAL A 42 9.56 0.46 2.81
N GLN A 43 9.95 -0.07 3.97
CA GLN A 43 9.92 -1.50 4.28
C GLN A 43 8.94 -1.76 5.41
N TRP A 44 8.07 -2.74 5.19
CA TRP A 44 7.29 -3.41 6.22
C TRP A 44 8.07 -4.66 6.60
N ASP A 45 8.61 -4.72 7.81
CA ASP A 45 9.37 -5.86 8.31
C ASP A 45 8.56 -6.60 9.36
N LYS A 46 8.43 -7.91 9.17
CA LYS A 46 7.78 -8.86 10.07
C LYS A 46 6.35 -8.47 10.46
N VAL A 47 5.57 -7.93 9.53
CA VAL A 47 4.16 -7.59 9.76
C VAL A 47 3.26 -8.82 9.63
N TYR A 48 2.19 -8.88 10.42
CA TYR A 48 1.29 -10.03 10.46
C TYR A 48 -0.10 -9.67 9.93
N LEU A 49 -0.80 -10.65 9.36
CA LEU A 49 -2.21 -10.50 9.00
C LEU A 49 -3.06 -10.50 10.28
N GLN A 50 -3.93 -9.51 10.42
CA GLN A 50 -4.85 -9.35 11.55
C GLN A 50 -5.71 -10.60 11.74
N GLY A 51 -5.60 -11.24 12.91
CA GLY A 51 -6.35 -12.46 13.26
C GLY A 51 -5.90 -13.71 12.51
N LYS A 52 -4.71 -13.68 11.88
CA LYS A 52 -4.08 -14.75 11.10
C LYS A 52 -2.57 -14.81 11.36
N GLU A 53 -2.17 -14.55 12.60
CA GLU A 53 -0.76 -14.41 12.95
C GLU A 53 0.00 -15.75 12.94
N ASP A 54 -0.73 -16.86 12.99
CA ASP A 54 -0.25 -18.23 12.78
C ASP A 54 0.26 -18.51 11.35
N MET A 55 -0.17 -17.71 10.37
CA MET A 55 0.29 -17.83 8.98
C MET A 55 1.72 -17.32 8.76
N GLY A 56 2.36 -16.78 9.80
CA GLY A 56 3.70 -16.22 9.73
C GLY A 56 3.74 -14.74 9.38
N SER A 57 4.95 -14.19 9.42
CA SER A 57 5.21 -12.77 9.18
C SER A 57 5.55 -12.49 7.73
N PHE A 58 5.21 -11.29 7.28
CA PHE A 58 5.48 -10.79 5.94
C PHE A 58 6.56 -9.71 6.01
N THR A 59 7.52 -9.76 5.09
CA THR A 59 8.50 -8.69 4.88
C THR A 59 8.56 -8.32 3.40
N PHE A 60 8.23 -7.07 3.11
CA PHE A 60 8.20 -6.52 1.76
C PHE A 60 8.46 -5.01 1.78
N GLN A 61 8.77 -4.44 0.62
CA GLN A 61 9.11 -3.04 0.48
C GLN A 61 8.61 -2.43 -0.83
N ALA A 62 8.48 -1.11 -0.84
CA ALA A 62 8.35 -0.30 -2.04
C ALA A 62 9.54 0.69 -2.11
N ALA A 63 10.13 0.82 -3.29
CA ALA A 63 11.18 1.80 -3.57
C ALA A 63 10.75 2.70 -4.72
N LEU A 64 10.79 4.01 -4.49
CA LEU A 64 10.48 5.06 -5.45
C LEU A 64 11.80 5.74 -5.85
N HIS A 65 12.22 5.54 -7.10
CA HIS A 65 13.39 6.20 -7.64
C HIS A 65 13.04 7.57 -8.19
N SER A 66 13.97 8.52 -8.08
CA SER A 66 13.82 9.85 -8.67
C SER A 66 13.62 9.85 -10.20
N SER A 67 13.98 8.75 -10.88
CA SER A 67 13.69 8.53 -12.30
C SER A 67 12.23 8.18 -12.61
N GLY A 68 11.36 8.07 -11.61
CA GLY A 68 9.98 7.60 -11.74
C GLY A 68 9.84 6.07 -11.72
N ARG A 69 10.94 5.32 -11.59
CA ARG A 69 10.88 3.85 -11.45
C ARG A 69 10.36 3.46 -10.07
N ILE A 70 9.38 2.56 -10.05
CA ILE A 70 8.81 1.99 -8.83
C ILE A 70 9.19 0.51 -8.78
N VAL A 71 9.72 0.07 -7.63
CA VAL A 71 10.16 -1.31 -7.42
C VAL A 71 9.45 -1.88 -6.19
N PHE A 72 8.81 -3.03 -6.34
CA PHE A 72 8.29 -3.81 -5.22
C PHE A 72 9.26 -4.96 -4.91
N GLY A 73 9.67 -5.06 -3.66
CA GLY A 73 10.55 -6.12 -3.17
C GLY A 73 9.80 -7.01 -2.18
N TYR A 74 9.95 -8.32 -2.34
CA TYR A 74 9.32 -9.32 -1.47
C TYR A 74 10.41 -10.22 -0.90
N LYS A 75 10.59 -10.18 0.42
CA LYS A 75 11.60 -10.98 1.12
C LYS A 75 10.96 -12.20 1.78
N GLU A 76 9.87 -11.99 2.52
CA GLU A 76 9.16 -13.05 3.23
C GLU A 76 7.65 -12.94 2.92
N ILE A 77 7.11 -13.97 2.26
CA ILE A 77 5.68 -14.11 1.92
C ILE A 77 5.29 -15.55 2.28
N PRO A 78 4.90 -15.81 3.54
CA PRO A 78 4.81 -17.16 4.09
C PRO A 78 3.63 -17.97 3.55
N VAL A 79 2.64 -17.30 2.96
CA VAL A 79 1.49 -17.92 2.30
C VAL A 79 1.27 -17.30 0.91
N PRO A 80 0.76 -18.07 -0.08
CA PRO A 80 0.39 -17.51 -1.37
C PRO A 80 -0.60 -16.35 -1.23
N VAL A 81 -0.37 -15.25 -1.95
CA VAL A 81 -1.24 -14.05 -1.89
C VAL A 81 -2.70 -14.37 -2.21
N LEU A 82 -2.95 -15.32 -3.11
CA LEU A 82 -4.29 -15.80 -3.47
C LEU A 82 -5.05 -16.47 -2.31
N GLN A 83 -4.36 -16.88 -1.25
CA GLN A 83 -4.96 -17.49 -0.05
C GLN A 83 -5.28 -16.45 1.04
N ILE A 84 -4.89 -15.19 0.86
CA ILE A 84 -5.22 -14.12 1.80
C ILE A 84 -6.69 -13.72 1.59
N SER A 85 -7.49 -13.74 2.66
CA SER A 85 -8.91 -13.40 2.58
C SER A 85 -9.11 -11.92 2.24
N ALA A 86 -9.90 -11.66 1.19
CA ALA A 86 -10.30 -10.31 0.78
C ALA A 86 -11.63 -9.84 1.43
N SER A 87 -12.23 -10.63 2.33
CA SER A 87 -13.58 -10.35 2.87
C SER A 87 -13.65 -9.14 3.81
N GLN A 88 -12.59 -8.92 4.60
CA GLN A 88 -12.53 -7.81 5.56
C GLN A 88 -11.73 -6.61 5.02
N HIS A 89 -10.77 -6.86 4.14
CA HIS A 89 -9.92 -5.84 3.57
C HIS A 89 -9.49 -6.26 2.15
N PRO A 90 -9.40 -5.34 1.18
CA PRO A 90 -8.90 -5.67 -0.14
C PRO A 90 -7.49 -6.27 -0.10
N VAL A 91 -7.26 -7.26 -0.97
CA VAL A 91 -5.94 -7.82 -1.25
C VAL A 91 -5.49 -7.35 -2.63
N LYS A 92 -4.46 -6.51 -2.68
CA LYS A 92 -3.98 -5.89 -3.93
C LYS A 92 -2.47 -5.75 -3.95
N ALA A 93 -1.86 -5.78 -5.12
CA ALA A 93 -0.50 -5.32 -5.34
C ALA A 93 -0.50 -4.46 -6.60
N GLY A 94 0.06 -3.26 -6.54
CA GLY A 94 0.03 -2.36 -7.69
C GLY A 94 -0.03 -0.89 -7.33
N LEU A 95 -0.44 -0.11 -8.34
CA LEU A 95 -0.56 1.33 -8.28
C LEU A 95 -1.97 1.70 -8.72
N SER A 96 -2.50 2.75 -8.12
CA SER A 96 -3.80 3.29 -8.49
C SER A 96 -3.72 4.80 -8.38
N ASP A 97 -4.35 5.47 -9.33
CA ASP A 97 -4.48 6.92 -9.38
C ASP A 97 -5.93 7.29 -9.71
N ALA A 98 -6.34 8.51 -9.37
CA ALA A 98 -7.67 9.03 -9.64
C ALA A 98 -7.61 10.52 -9.94
N PHE A 99 -8.41 10.96 -10.91
CA PHE A 99 -8.58 12.37 -11.25
C PHE A 99 -10.08 12.71 -11.32
N MET A 100 -10.41 13.98 -11.11
CA MET A 100 -11.77 14.50 -11.32
C MET A 100 -11.82 15.27 -12.63
N VAL A 101 -12.89 15.05 -13.39
CA VAL A 101 -13.26 15.89 -14.53
C VAL A 101 -14.42 16.78 -14.10
N LEU A 102 -14.22 18.09 -14.12
CA LEU A 102 -15.30 19.04 -13.94
C LEU A 102 -16.04 19.17 -15.27
N ASN A 103 -17.29 18.72 -15.33
CA ASN A 103 -18.18 19.07 -16.42
C ASN A 103 -18.69 20.48 -16.15
N PRO A 104 -18.37 21.49 -16.99
CA PRO A 104 -19.09 22.76 -16.92
C PRO A 104 -20.56 22.46 -17.21
N ALA A 105 -21.45 22.81 -16.29
CA ALA A 105 -22.87 22.77 -16.57
C ALA A 105 -23.14 23.60 -17.84
N PRO A 106 -24.03 23.18 -18.75
CA PRO A 106 -24.51 24.11 -19.76
C PRO A 106 -25.16 25.27 -19.02
N ASP A 107 -24.75 26.50 -19.35
CA ASP A 107 -25.39 27.71 -18.84
C ASP A 107 -26.91 27.54 -18.97
N VAL A 108 -27.60 27.48 -17.84
CA VAL A 108 -29.06 27.51 -17.81
C VAL A 108 -29.44 28.94 -18.19
N PRO A 109 -30.24 29.15 -19.26
CA PRO A 109 -30.64 30.48 -19.71
C PRO A 109 -31.49 31.22 -18.68
#